data_AF-A0A398AXB1-F1
#
_entry.id   AF-A0A398AXB1-F1
#
_cell.length_a   1.000
_cell.length_b   1.000
_cell.length_c   1.000
_cell.angle_alpha   90.00
_cell.angle_beta   90.00
_cell.angle_gamma   90.00
#
_symmetry.space_group_name_H-M   'P 1'
#
loop_
_entity.id
_entity.type
_entity.pdbx_description
1 polymer ?
#
loop_
_entity_poly.entity_id
_entity_poly.type
_entity_poly.pdbx_seq_one_letter_code
_entity_poly.pdbx_strand_id
1 'polypeptide(L)'
;MSLDMLFLDEQSTLIHRSINSSRVDTFRRRLSEGSIYSLSGFNVARSNPKFRLSDSPVSIRLNDETFFETKTDSDKDIPTEIFRFHSHEQLLALTNTNRELPDIVGEVSSVRSTITDGLRGPQRVMVTLRLEEDVNVCVSMFDDRAVTFQTKFDEHISKPKGTLH
;
A
#
# COMPACT_ATOMS: atom_id res chain seq x y z
N MET A 1 -4.90 8.84 -17.38
CA MET A 1 -4.61 8.09 -16.14
C MET A 1 -4.62 9.08 -14.98
N SER A 2 -5.55 8.95 -14.02
CA SER A 2 -5.54 9.76 -12.79
C SER A 2 -4.43 9.27 -11.86
N LEU A 3 -3.99 10.13 -10.95
CA LEU A 3 -3.15 9.72 -9.83
C LEU A 3 -4.03 9.64 -8.58
N ASP A 4 -4.03 8.47 -7.95
CA ASP A 4 -4.77 8.22 -6.72
C ASP A 4 -3.81 8.28 -5.52
N MET A 5 -4.29 8.88 -4.42
CA MET A 5 -3.55 9.06 -3.18
C MET A 5 -4.44 8.73 -1.99
N LEU A 6 -3.82 8.36 -0.87
CA LEU A 6 -4.48 8.12 0.40
C LEU A 6 -4.05 9.18 1.41
N PHE A 7 -5.04 9.75 2.10
CA PHE A 7 -4.84 10.82 3.06
C PHE A 7 -5.30 10.31 4.42
N LEU A 8 -4.47 10.52 5.43
CA LEU A 8 -4.70 10.12 6.82
C LEU A 8 -4.77 11.37 7.69
N ASP A 9 -5.73 11.39 8.59
CA ASP A 9 -5.91 12.49 9.55
C ASP A 9 -5.62 12.04 11.00
N GLU A 10 -5.72 13.01 11.91
CA GLU A 10 -5.48 12.81 13.35
C GLU A 10 -6.50 11.85 14.01
N GLN A 11 -7.66 11.62 13.38
CA GLN A 11 -8.65 10.64 13.84
C GLN A 11 -8.36 9.23 13.31
N SER A 12 -7.21 9.01 12.67
CA SER A 12 -6.89 7.76 11.97
C SER A 12 -7.92 7.42 10.89
N THR A 13 -8.52 8.44 10.26
CA THR A 13 -9.46 8.25 9.17
C THR A 13 -8.72 8.32 7.84
N LEU A 14 -8.89 7.28 7.03
CA LEU A 14 -8.33 7.22 5.70
C LEU A 14 -9.36 7.73 4.68
N ILE A 15 -8.94 8.65 3.80
CA ILE A 15 -9.77 9.11 2.69
C ILE A 15 -9.03 9.01 1.35
N HIS A 16 -9.71 8.43 0.37
CA HIS A 16 -9.23 8.37 -1.00
C HIS A 16 -9.27 9.75 -1.67
N ARG A 17 -8.20 10.06 -2.40
CA ARG A 17 -8.07 11.25 -3.21
C ARG A 17 -7.70 10.91 -4.64
N SER A 18 -8.30 11.63 -5.59
CA SER A 18 -7.96 11.56 -7.01
C SER A 18 -7.46 12.90 -7.56
N ILE A 19 -6.44 12.83 -8.41
CA ILE A 19 -5.91 13.95 -9.18
C ILE A 19 -6.17 13.65 -10.65
N ASN A 20 -6.82 14.60 -11.34
CA ASN A 20 -7.06 14.48 -12.77
C ASN A 20 -5.73 14.42 -13.53
N SER A 21 -5.65 13.60 -14.59
CA SER A 21 -4.44 13.40 -15.40
C SER A 21 -3.81 14.70 -15.88
N SER A 22 -4.62 15.69 -16.24
CA SER A 22 -4.15 17.01 -16.71
C SER A 22 -3.38 17.80 -15.65
N ARG A 23 -3.41 17.37 -14.38
CA ARG A 23 -2.91 18.13 -13.22
C ARG A 23 -1.89 17.36 -12.39
N VAL A 24 -1.60 16.11 -12.78
CA VAL A 24 -0.69 15.24 -12.02
C VAL A 24 0.66 15.92 -11.82
N ASP A 25 1.23 16.54 -12.86
CA ASP A 25 2.54 17.18 -12.76
C ASP A 25 2.57 18.38 -11.81
N THR A 26 1.46 19.12 -11.70
CA THR A 26 1.34 20.27 -10.79
C THR A 26 1.33 19.83 -9.34
N PHE A 27 0.58 18.76 -9.02
CA PHE A 27 0.43 18.29 -7.65
C PHE A 27 1.54 17.33 -7.20
N ARG A 28 2.04 16.47 -8.09
CA ARG A 28 3.05 15.46 -7.78
C ARG A 28 4.37 16.06 -7.30
N ARG A 29 4.73 17.26 -7.79
CA ARG A 29 5.94 17.96 -7.34
C ARG A 29 5.82 18.59 -5.96
N ARG A 30 4.59 18.76 -5.45
CA ARG A 30 4.33 19.51 -4.22
C ARG A 30 3.78 18.63 -3.09
N LEU A 31 3.26 17.44 -3.42
CA LEU A 31 2.82 16.43 -2.47
C LEU A 31 3.86 15.31 -2.37
N SER A 32 4.25 14.98 -1.15
CA SER A 32 5.20 13.91 -0.83
C SER A 32 4.59 12.99 0.21
N GLU A 33 4.77 11.69 0.01
CA GLU A 33 4.37 10.67 0.98
C GLU A 33 5.08 10.90 2.32
N GLY A 34 4.37 10.70 3.43
CA GLY A 34 4.88 10.94 4.79
C GLY A 34 4.86 12.40 5.26
N SER A 35 4.54 13.36 4.39
CA SER A 35 4.45 14.78 4.76
C SER A 35 3.03 15.18 5.20
N ILE A 36 2.96 16.10 6.18
CA ILE A 36 1.69 16.63 6.70
C ILE A 36 1.32 17.91 5.93
N TYR A 37 0.05 18.03 5.55
CA TYR A 37 -0.48 19.17 4.80
C TYR A 37 -1.78 19.69 5.39
N SER A 38 -1.94 21.01 5.40
CA SER A 38 -3.25 21.65 5.48
C SER A 38 -3.83 21.80 4.08
N LEU A 39 -5.11 21.46 3.87
CA LEU A 39 -5.76 21.45 2.57
C LEU A 39 -7.10 22.17 2.59
N SER A 40 -7.39 22.93 1.53
CA SER A 40 -8.68 23.61 1.34
C SER A 40 -8.99 23.78 -0.15
N GLY A 41 -10.23 24.20 -0.46
CA GLY A 41 -10.64 24.48 -1.84
C GLY A 41 -10.76 23.25 -2.74
N PHE A 42 -10.93 22.05 -2.17
CA PHE A 42 -11.08 20.81 -2.93
C PHE A 42 -12.55 20.43 -3.15
N ASN A 43 -12.79 19.59 -4.15
CA ASN A 43 -14.12 19.02 -4.39
C ASN A 43 -14.29 17.71 -3.62
N VAL A 44 -15.52 17.44 -3.19
CA VAL A 44 -15.92 16.15 -2.60
C VAL A 44 -16.78 15.39 -3.60
N ALA A 45 -16.45 14.12 -3.83
CA ALA A 45 -17.20 13.22 -4.71
C ALA A 45 -17.59 11.94 -3.96
N ARG A 46 -18.51 11.14 -4.51
CA ARG A 46 -18.77 9.80 -3.98
C ARG A 46 -17.60 8.86 -4.31
N SER A 47 -17.22 8.04 -3.33
CA SER A 47 -16.20 7.00 -3.53
C SER A 47 -16.67 5.96 -4.54
N ASN A 48 -15.74 5.42 -5.33
CA ASN A 48 -16.04 4.36 -6.28
C ASN A 48 -16.28 3.04 -5.53
N PRO A 49 -17.48 2.43 -5.60
CA PRO A 49 -17.76 1.19 -4.88
C PRO A 49 -17.03 -0.03 -5.45
N LYS A 50 -16.47 0.07 -6.66
CA LYS A 50 -15.78 -1.04 -7.33
C LYS A 50 -14.31 -1.18 -6.92
N PHE A 51 -13.70 -0.12 -6.40
CA PHE A 51 -12.29 -0.07 -6.01
C PHE A 51 -12.17 0.80 -4.77
N ARG A 52 -12.49 0.22 -3.60
CA ARG A 52 -12.44 0.93 -2.33
C ARG A 52 -11.01 0.88 -1.80
N LEU A 53 -10.38 2.06 -1.78
CA LEU A 53 -9.10 2.29 -1.12
C LEU A 53 -9.28 2.82 0.31
N SER A 54 -10.51 3.18 0.69
CA SER A 54 -10.89 3.66 2.02
C SER A 54 -12.34 3.33 2.33
N ASP A 55 -12.72 3.30 3.61
CA ASP A 55 -14.12 3.07 4.03
C ASP A 55 -15.00 4.30 3.82
N SER A 56 -14.38 5.47 3.69
CA SER A 56 -15.10 6.73 3.47
C SER A 56 -16.07 6.62 2.28
N PRO A 57 -17.35 6.99 2.47
CA PRO A 57 -18.35 7.03 1.38
C PRO A 57 -18.04 8.13 0.37
N VAL A 58 -17.12 9.03 0.70
CA VAL A 58 -16.70 10.16 -0.12
C VAL A 58 -15.20 10.14 -0.39
N SER A 59 -14.81 10.73 -1.51
CA SER A 59 -13.42 10.93 -1.91
C SER A 59 -13.16 12.40 -2.21
N ILE A 60 -11.90 12.80 -2.08
CA ILE A 60 -11.45 14.15 -2.41
C ILE A 60 -11.00 14.20 -3.87
N ARG A 61 -11.39 15.25 -4.58
CA ARG A 61 -10.88 15.54 -5.93
C ARG A 61 -10.19 16.89 -5.92
N LEU A 62 -8.89 16.89 -6.25
CA LEU A 62 -8.15 18.13 -6.38
C LEU A 62 -8.50 18.86 -7.66
N ASN A 63 -8.69 20.16 -7.52
CA ASN A 63 -9.05 21.11 -8.57
C ASN A 63 -8.03 22.28 -8.56
N ASP A 64 -8.23 23.31 -9.39
CA ASP A 64 -7.27 24.42 -9.50
C ASP A 64 -7.33 25.39 -8.31
N GLU A 65 -8.43 25.37 -7.58
CA GLU A 65 -8.68 26.15 -6.37
C GLU A 65 -8.12 25.45 -5.12
N THR A 66 -7.65 24.20 -5.28
CA THR A 66 -7.13 23.41 -4.18
C THR A 66 -5.83 24.01 -3.68
N PHE A 67 -5.91 24.60 -2.50
CA PHE A 67 -4.76 25.13 -1.78
C PHE A 67 -4.21 24.10 -0.81
N PHE A 68 -2.88 24.06 -0.70
CA PHE A 68 -2.20 23.20 0.25
C PHE A 68 -0.88 23.77 0.71
N GLU A 69 -0.64 23.56 2.00
CA GLU A 69 0.50 24.10 2.73
C GLU A 69 1.12 22.98 3.57
N THR A 70 2.42 22.75 3.41
CA THR A 70 3.16 21.79 4.23
C THR A 70 3.21 22.30 5.68
N LYS A 71 2.94 21.42 6.64
CA LYS A 71 3.10 21.70 8.06
C LYS A 71 4.35 20.99 8.57
N THR A 72 5.34 21.76 9.02
CA THR A 72 6.59 21.25 9.61
C THR A 72 6.48 21.08 11.12
N ASP A 73 5.70 21.96 11.77
CA ASP A 73 5.40 21.91 13.20
C ASP A 73 3.91 21.63 13.35
N SER A 74 3.57 20.36 13.50
CA SER A 74 2.23 19.91 13.80
C SER A 74 2.23 19.29 15.18
N ASP A 75 1.55 19.92 16.14
CA ASP A 75 1.25 19.32 17.45
C ASP A 75 0.22 18.16 17.34
N LYS A 76 -0.30 17.92 16.14
CA LYS A 76 -1.24 16.82 15.87
C LYS A 76 -0.47 15.53 15.70
N ASP A 77 -0.84 14.55 16.51
CA ASP A 77 -0.37 13.18 16.42
C ASP A 77 -1.13 12.45 15.29
N ILE A 78 -0.66 12.65 14.05
CA ILE A 78 -1.19 11.95 12.87
C ILE A 78 -0.35 10.70 12.66
N PRO A 79 -0.97 9.50 12.66
CA PRO A 79 -0.23 8.28 12.39
C PRO A 79 0.40 8.33 10.98
N THR A 80 1.61 7.81 10.84
CA THR A 80 2.28 7.74 9.53
C THR A 80 1.61 6.72 8.62
N GLU A 81 1.12 5.62 9.21
CA GLU A 81 0.55 4.48 8.49
C GLU A 81 -0.68 3.97 9.25
N ILE A 82 -1.63 3.42 8.50
CA ILE A 82 -2.77 2.69 9.04
C ILE A 82 -2.94 1.40 8.26
N PHE A 83 -3.15 0.29 8.97
CA PHE A 83 -3.38 -1.02 8.37
C PHE A 83 -4.80 -1.50 8.63
N ARG A 84 -5.42 -2.04 7.61
CA ARG A 84 -6.77 -2.61 7.61
C ARG A 84 -6.69 -4.12 7.47
N PHE A 85 -6.25 -4.76 8.55
CA PHE A 85 -6.17 -6.21 8.59
C PHE A 85 -7.55 -6.85 8.56
N HIS A 86 -7.66 -7.94 7.81
CA HIS A 86 -8.86 -8.74 7.68
C HIS A 86 -8.61 -10.14 8.23
N SER A 87 -9.63 -10.72 8.86
CA SER A 87 -9.64 -12.16 9.20
C SER A 87 -9.62 -13.02 7.93
N HIS A 88 -9.27 -14.30 8.09
CA HIS A 88 -9.29 -15.23 6.96
C HIS A 88 -10.65 -15.32 6.26
N GLU A 89 -11.74 -15.37 7.03
CA GLU A 89 -13.11 -15.41 6.48
C GLU A 89 -13.43 -14.16 5.65
N GLN A 90 -12.98 -12.99 6.11
CA GLN A 90 -13.15 -11.73 5.38
C GLN A 90 -12.31 -11.71 4.09
N LEU A 91 -11.07 -12.21 4.11
CA LEU A 91 -10.24 -12.35 2.92
C LEU A 91 -10.87 -13.30 1.88
N LEU A 92 -11.45 -14.42 2.35
CA LEU A 92 -12.20 -15.33 1.48
C LEU A 92 -13.41 -14.63 0.83
N ALA A 93 -14.15 -13.82 1.60
CA ALA A 93 -15.28 -13.05 1.07
C ALA A 93 -14.86 -11.99 0.03
N LEU A 94 -13.62 -11.48 0.10
CA LEU A 94 -13.06 -10.54 -0.87
C LEU A 94 -12.51 -11.21 -2.13
N THR A 95 -12.28 -12.52 -2.11
CA THR A 95 -11.65 -13.27 -3.19
C THR A 95 -12.43 -13.11 -4.51
N ASN A 96 -11.72 -12.78 -5.59
CA ASN A 96 -12.28 -12.53 -6.93
C ASN A 96 -13.32 -11.40 -7.03
N THR A 97 -13.56 -10.62 -5.98
CA THR A 97 -14.51 -9.51 -6.03
C THR A 97 -13.92 -8.25 -6.66
N ASN A 98 -12.58 -8.09 -6.59
CA ASN A 98 -11.84 -6.88 -6.96
C ASN A 98 -12.34 -5.60 -6.28
N ARG A 99 -13.09 -5.72 -5.18
CA ARG A 99 -13.77 -4.58 -4.53
C ARG A 99 -12.85 -3.76 -3.65
N GLU A 100 -11.85 -4.39 -3.05
CA GLU A 100 -11.02 -3.83 -2.00
C GLU A 100 -9.60 -4.42 -2.08
N LEU A 101 -8.62 -3.63 -1.63
CA LEU A 101 -7.24 -4.06 -1.43
C LEU A 101 -7.03 -4.32 0.07
N PRO A 102 -6.94 -5.59 0.51
CA PRO A 102 -6.75 -5.90 1.92
C PRO A 102 -5.28 -5.75 2.31
N ASP A 103 -5.05 -5.34 3.56
CA ASP A 103 -3.73 -5.42 4.19
C ASP A 103 -3.55 -6.78 4.86
N ILE A 104 -2.39 -7.40 4.67
CA ILE A 104 -2.07 -8.73 5.18
C ILE A 104 -0.74 -8.69 5.92
N VAL A 105 -0.72 -9.24 7.13
CA VAL A 105 0.50 -9.51 7.90
C VAL A 105 0.50 -10.98 8.29
N GLY A 106 1.65 -11.64 8.17
CA GLY A 106 1.79 -13.04 8.52
C GLY A 106 3.25 -13.45 8.56
N GLU A 107 3.52 -14.60 9.16
CA GLU A 107 4.85 -15.18 9.21
C GLU A 107 5.21 -15.82 7.87
N VAL A 108 6.39 -15.52 7.34
CA VAL A 108 6.87 -16.15 6.10
C VAL A 108 7.17 -17.62 6.35
N SER A 109 6.34 -18.51 5.82
CA SER A 109 6.49 -19.97 5.98
C SER A 109 7.25 -20.60 4.81
N SER A 110 7.13 -20.05 3.61
CA SER A 110 7.91 -20.48 2.45
C SER A 110 8.01 -19.40 1.38
N VAL A 111 9.09 -19.44 0.60
CA VAL A 111 9.33 -18.55 -0.55
C VAL A 111 9.64 -19.41 -1.77
N ARG A 112 9.01 -19.09 -2.90
CA ARG A 112 9.24 -19.74 -4.20
C ARG A 112 9.48 -18.67 -5.26
N SER A 113 10.64 -18.70 -5.89
CA SER A 113 11.02 -17.72 -6.91
C SER A 113 11.03 -18.34 -8.30
N THR A 114 10.57 -17.59 -9.29
CA THR A 114 10.77 -17.90 -10.72
C THR A 114 11.85 -17.02 -11.34
N ILE A 115 12.60 -16.27 -10.53
CA ILE A 115 13.72 -15.44 -11.00
C ILE A 115 14.87 -16.38 -11.36
N THR A 116 15.04 -16.62 -12.66
CA THR A 116 16.16 -17.38 -13.23
C THR A 116 17.08 -16.43 -13.97
N ASP A 117 18.39 -16.57 -13.75
CA ASP A 117 19.39 -15.75 -14.41
C ASP A 117 19.30 -15.93 -15.94
N GLY A 118 18.92 -14.87 -16.66
CA GLY A 118 18.94 -14.83 -18.13
C GLY A 118 17.64 -15.12 -18.89
N LEU A 119 16.50 -15.40 -18.23
CA LEU A 119 15.21 -15.54 -18.95
C LEU A 119 14.42 -14.22 -18.98
N ARG A 120 13.99 -13.82 -20.18
CA ARG A 120 13.03 -12.71 -20.43
C ARG A 120 11.59 -13.12 -20.04
N GLY A 121 11.40 -13.62 -18.82
CA GLY A 121 10.10 -13.96 -18.26
C GLY A 121 9.67 -12.96 -17.18
N PRO A 122 8.38 -12.87 -16.84
CA PRO A 122 7.93 -12.07 -15.70
C PRO A 122 8.63 -12.56 -14.43
N GLN A 123 9.36 -11.64 -13.78
CA GLN A 123 10.02 -11.94 -12.52
C GLN A 123 8.96 -12.00 -11.42
N ARG A 124 8.84 -13.15 -10.76
CA ARG A 124 7.83 -13.38 -9.74
C ARG A 124 8.42 -14.12 -8.55
N VAL A 125 8.09 -13.64 -7.36
CA VAL A 125 8.32 -14.34 -6.11
C VAL A 125 6.97 -14.60 -5.46
N MET A 126 6.70 -15.86 -5.14
CA MET A 126 5.54 -16.29 -4.38
C MET A 126 5.96 -16.51 -2.93
N VAL A 127 5.28 -15.86 -2.00
CA VAL A 127 5.52 -15.96 -0.57
C VAL A 127 4.28 -16.56 0.08
N THR A 128 4.45 -17.64 0.83
CA THR A 128 3.40 -18.19 1.68
C THR A 128 3.50 -17.54 3.05
N LEU A 129 2.44 -16.86 3.46
CA LEU A 129 2.30 -16.24 4.76
C LEU A 129 1.39 -17.11 5.63
N ARG A 130 1.87 -17.50 6.80
CA ARG A 130 1.06 -18.10 7.86
C ARG A 130 0.42 -17.00 8.68
N LEU A 131 -0.91 -16.92 8.64
CA LEU A 131 -1.69 -15.93 9.40
C LEU A 131 -2.01 -16.46 10.81
N GLU A 132 -2.38 -17.74 10.90
CA GLU A 132 -2.71 -18.48 12.14
C GLU A 132 -2.20 -19.93 12.00
N GLU A 133 -2.30 -20.78 13.03
CA GLU A 133 -1.65 -22.11 13.08
C GLU A 133 -1.86 -22.95 11.81
N ASP A 134 -3.06 -22.92 11.22
CA ASP A 134 -3.41 -23.68 10.01
C ASP A 134 -3.88 -22.80 8.82
N VAL A 135 -3.80 -21.47 8.95
CA VAL A 135 -4.27 -20.54 7.92
C VAL A 135 -3.08 -19.97 7.15
N ASN A 136 -3.02 -20.26 5.86
CA ASN A 136 -1.98 -19.77 4.97
C ASN A 136 -2.56 -18.98 3.79
N VAL A 137 -1.88 -17.90 3.41
CA VAL A 137 -2.19 -17.12 2.20
C VAL A 137 -0.94 -17.04 1.33
N CYS A 138 -1.11 -17.20 0.02
CA CYS A 138 -0.03 -17.05 -0.95
C CYS A 138 -0.11 -15.68 -1.60
N VAL A 139 0.97 -14.92 -1.53
CA VAL A 139 1.10 -13.57 -2.10
C VAL A 139 2.15 -13.60 -3.21
N SER A 140 1.89 -12.92 -4.32
CA SER A 140 2.84 -12.80 -5.42
C SER A 140 3.40 -11.38 -5.51
N MET A 141 4.72 -11.28 -5.52
CA MET A 141 5.46 -10.05 -5.84
C MET A 141 5.97 -10.14 -7.28
N PHE A 142 6.03 -9.01 -7.96
CA PHE A 142 6.42 -8.93 -9.37
C PHE A 142 7.56 -7.91 -9.60
N ASP A 143 8.26 -8.09 -10.71
CA ASP A 143 9.26 -7.17 -11.27
C ASP A 143 10.34 -6.76 -10.25
N ASP A 144 10.75 -5.48 -10.25
CA ASP A 144 11.80 -4.94 -9.37
C ASP A 144 11.56 -5.24 -7.89
N ARG A 145 10.28 -5.32 -7.46
CA ARG A 145 9.92 -5.64 -6.07
C ARG A 145 10.19 -7.11 -5.76
N ALA A 146 9.90 -8.01 -6.70
CA ALA A 146 10.23 -9.42 -6.58
C ALA A 146 11.75 -9.63 -6.49
N VAL A 147 12.52 -8.95 -7.35
CA VAL A 147 14.00 -9.02 -7.34
C VAL A 147 14.56 -8.50 -6.04
N THR A 148 14.14 -7.30 -5.62
CA THR A 148 14.62 -6.68 -4.37
C THR A 148 14.31 -7.56 -3.16
N PHE A 149 13.12 -8.16 -3.10
CA PHE A 149 12.75 -9.07 -2.04
C PHE A 149 13.63 -10.32 -2.05
N GLN A 150 13.80 -10.97 -3.21
CA GLN A 150 14.61 -12.18 -3.35
C GLN A 150 16.04 -11.95 -2.89
N THR A 151 16.69 -10.88 -3.37
CA THR A 151 18.06 -10.54 -2.99
C THR A 151 18.22 -10.37 -1.49
N LYS A 152 17.32 -9.60 -0.84
CA LYS A 152 17.35 -9.41 0.61
C LYS A 152 17.09 -10.71 1.38
N PHE A 153 16.18 -11.55 0.87
CA PHE A 153 15.85 -12.82 1.50
C PHE A 153 17.06 -13.78 1.48
N ASP A 154 17.76 -13.87 0.35
CA ASP A 154 18.96 -14.70 0.20
C ASP A 154 20.13 -14.21 1.06
N GLU A 155 20.31 -12.88 1.18
CA GLU A 155 21.28 -12.28 2.11
C GLU A 155 20.99 -12.63 3.58
N HIS A 156 19.71 -12.72 3.96
CA HIS A 156 19.30 -13.07 5.31
C HIS A 156 19.46 -14.55 5.63
N ILE A 157 19.23 -15.45 4.66
CA ILE A 157 19.45 -16.90 4.83
C ILE A 157 20.94 -17.26 4.81
N SER A 158 21.74 -16.54 4.02
CA SER A 158 23.18 -16.81 3.88
C SER A 158 24.04 -16.33 5.06
N LYS A 159 23.50 -15.51 5.97
CA LYS A 159 24.18 -15.18 7.23
C LYS A 159 24.06 -16.36 8.21
N PRO A 160 25.15 -17.09 8.53
CA PRO A 160 25.08 -18.16 9.51
C PRO A 160 24.70 -17.54 10.86
N LYS A 161 23.67 -18.11 11.51
CA LYS A 161 23.41 -17.85 12.93
C LYS A 161 24.68 -18.25 13.69
N GLY A 162 25.41 -17.27 14.21
CA GLY A 162 26.67 -17.49 14.91
C GLY A 162 26.52 -18.59 15.95
N THR A 163 27.43 -19.55 15.91
CA THR A 163 27.57 -20.59 16.93
C THR A 163 27.71 -19.90 18.28
N LEU A 164 26.77 -20.15 19.19
CA LEU A 164 26.92 -19.80 20.60
C LEU A 164 28.15 -20.58 21.11
N HIS A 165 29.17 -19.84 21.54
CA HIS A 165 30.30 -20.35 22.32
C HIS A 165 29.92 -20.46 23.80
#